data_AF-A3J4T7-F1
#
_entry.id   AF-A3J4T7-F1
#
_cell.length_a   1.000
_cell.length_b   1.000
_cell.length_c   1.000
_cell.angle_alpha   90.00
_cell.angle_beta   90.00
_cell.angle_gamma   90.00
#
_symmetry.space_group_name_H-M   'P 1'
#
loop_
_entity.id
_entity.type
_entity.pdbx_description
1 polymer ?
#
loop_
_entity_poly.entity_id
_entity_poly.type
_entity_poly.pdbx_seq_one_letter_code
_entity_poly.pdbx_strand_id
1 'polypeptide(L)'
;MKKIIAAFVLFISVSMTANAQDVKKSNSQEKKITSVETTKVDFNDLAKKDTYKLVKLLQLDQQMAKDLNGLFFYKHNQFSLAKNENEKNQISEQIEAKLRATLTPSQMDKITSQPDLLKSLIN
;
A
#
# COMPACT_ATOMS: atom_id res chain seq x y z
N MET A 1 5.95 -14.80 37.39
CA MET A 1 7.39 -14.76 37.05
C MET A 1 7.76 -15.97 36.20
N LYS A 2 8.44 -15.70 35.09
CA LYS A 2 9.31 -16.57 34.28
C LYS A 2 8.84 -18.01 34.00
N LYS A 3 8.34 -18.24 32.78
CA LYS A 3 8.46 -19.48 32.01
C LYS A 3 8.70 -19.05 30.55
N ILE A 4 9.96 -18.95 30.13
CA ILE A 4 10.75 -19.98 29.42
C ILE A 4 10.33 -20.13 27.94
N ILE A 5 11.23 -19.61 27.10
CA ILE A 5 11.81 -20.17 25.87
C ILE A 5 10.88 -20.47 24.67
N ALA A 6 11.21 -19.87 23.51
CA ALA A 6 11.48 -20.57 22.23
C ALA A 6 11.71 -19.52 21.13
N ALA A 7 12.97 -19.31 20.73
CA ALA A 7 13.54 -19.89 19.51
C ALA A 7 13.17 -19.09 18.26
N PHE A 8 14.06 -18.14 17.91
CA PHE A 8 14.08 -17.51 16.59
C PHE A 8 14.31 -18.61 15.54
N VAL A 9 13.30 -18.89 14.73
CA VAL A 9 13.41 -19.79 13.59
C VAL A 9 14.32 -19.13 12.56
N LEU A 10 15.53 -19.66 12.47
CA LEU A 10 16.54 -19.31 11.49
C LEU A 10 16.05 -19.84 10.13
N PHE A 11 15.63 -18.94 9.24
CA PHE A 11 15.21 -19.31 7.88
C PHE A 11 16.41 -19.82 7.09
N ILE A 12 16.55 -21.15 7.02
CA ILE A 12 17.45 -21.83 6.09
C ILE A 12 16.74 -21.86 4.73
N SER A 13 17.19 -21.03 3.80
CA SER A 13 16.77 -21.10 2.39
C SER A 13 17.56 -22.19 1.67
N VAL A 14 16.97 -23.39 1.55
CA VAL A 14 17.46 -24.38 0.60
C VAL A 14 17.12 -23.88 -0.80
N SER A 15 18.15 -23.50 -1.53
CA SER A 15 18.07 -23.09 -2.92
C SER A 15 18.28 -24.30 -3.84
N MET A 16 17.48 -24.31 -4.90
CA MET A 16 17.57 -25.10 -6.14
C MET A 16 17.14 -26.57 -6.12
N THR A 17 16.12 -26.87 -6.92
CA THR A 17 16.23 -27.93 -7.94
C THR A 17 15.55 -27.45 -9.22
N ALA A 18 16.30 -27.56 -10.31
CA ALA A 18 15.97 -27.16 -11.66
C ALA A 18 14.98 -28.11 -12.33
N ASN A 19 14.16 -27.60 -13.24
CA ASN A 19 13.68 -28.39 -14.38
C ASN A 19 14.23 -27.73 -15.64
N ALA A 20 15.40 -28.23 -16.06
CA ALA A 20 16.06 -27.87 -17.28
C ALA A 20 15.42 -28.66 -18.43
N GLN A 21 14.72 -27.96 -19.33
CA GLN A 21 14.57 -28.44 -20.70
C GLN A 21 15.23 -27.41 -21.61
N ASP A 22 16.42 -27.79 -22.06
CA ASP A 22 17.28 -27.11 -23.01
C ASP A 22 16.56 -26.75 -24.30
N VAL A 23 16.48 -25.45 -24.63
CA VAL A 23 16.52 -25.01 -26.03
C VAL A 23 17.30 -23.69 -26.17
N LYS A 24 18.60 -23.85 -26.45
CA LYS A 24 19.47 -23.01 -27.31
C LYS A 24 19.40 -21.47 -27.22
N LYS A 25 20.47 -20.93 -26.62
CA LYS A 25 21.28 -19.76 -27.03
C LYS A 25 20.60 -18.57 -27.72
N SER A 26 20.61 -17.43 -27.03
CA SER A 26 21.33 -16.25 -27.54
C SER A 26 21.71 -15.31 -26.38
N ASN A 27 22.96 -14.86 -26.42
CA ASN A 27 23.56 -13.86 -25.54
C ASN A 27 22.73 -12.58 -25.49
N SER A 28 22.51 -12.03 -24.30
CA SER A 28 23.21 -10.80 -23.86
C SER A 28 22.63 -10.31 -22.53
N GLN A 29 23.50 -10.36 -21.53
CA GLN A 29 23.65 -9.35 -20.48
C GLN A 29 22.41 -8.98 -19.66
N GLU A 30 22.43 -9.51 -18.44
CA GLU A 30 21.90 -8.91 -17.22
C GLU A 30 21.98 -7.37 -17.26
N LYS A 31 20.85 -6.74 -17.56
CA LYS A 31 20.68 -5.34 -17.19
C LYS A 31 20.40 -5.30 -15.70
N LYS A 32 21.46 -5.20 -14.92
CA LYS A 32 21.46 -4.52 -13.62
C LYS A 32 20.80 -3.16 -13.83
N ILE A 33 19.54 -3.02 -13.45
CA ILE A 33 18.89 -1.70 -13.42
C ILE A 33 19.37 -1.00 -12.15
N THR A 34 20.58 -0.45 -12.22
CA THR A 34 20.90 0.80 -11.55
C THR A 34 20.44 1.89 -12.51
N SER A 35 19.17 2.30 -12.42
CA SER A 35 18.66 3.45 -13.16
C SER A 35 18.51 4.63 -12.21
N VAL A 36 19.44 5.57 -12.35
CA VAL A 36 19.24 7.02 -12.30
C VAL A 36 18.05 7.49 -11.45
N GLU A 37 18.42 8.09 -10.32
CA GLU A 37 17.61 8.84 -9.38
C GLU A 37 16.87 10.00 -10.08
N THR A 38 15.75 9.67 -10.70
CA THR A 38 14.57 10.54 -10.75
C THR A 38 13.58 9.87 -9.82
N THR A 39 13.32 10.47 -8.67
CA THR A 39 12.33 10.01 -7.68
C THR A 39 10.93 10.06 -8.31
N LYS A 40 10.62 9.10 -9.17
CA LYS A 40 9.26 8.87 -9.64
C LYS A 40 8.48 8.43 -8.41
N VAL A 41 7.52 9.23 -7.99
CA VAL A 41 6.65 8.88 -6.87
C VAL A 41 5.92 7.59 -7.25
N ASP A 42 6.21 6.51 -6.54
CA ASP A 42 5.44 5.27 -6.70
C ASP A 42 4.15 5.39 -5.90
N PHE A 43 3.07 5.76 -6.60
CA PHE A 43 1.74 5.87 -6.00
C PHE A 43 1.23 4.54 -5.43
N ASN A 44 1.73 3.38 -5.91
CA ASN A 44 1.37 2.10 -5.29
C ASN A 44 1.93 1.99 -3.88
N ASP A 45 3.15 2.48 -3.64
CA ASP A 45 3.76 2.40 -2.31
C ASP A 45 3.13 3.39 -1.34
N LEU A 46 2.71 4.58 -1.81
CA LEU A 46 1.92 5.50 -0.99
C LEU A 46 0.53 4.93 -0.68
N ALA A 47 -0.15 4.34 -1.66
CA ALA A 47 -1.44 3.70 -1.46
C ALA A 47 -1.37 2.55 -0.44
N LYS A 48 -0.36 1.68 -0.57
CA LYS A 48 -0.12 0.58 0.38
C LYS A 48 0.09 1.09 1.81
N LYS A 49 0.80 2.20 2.01
CA LYS A 49 1.01 2.80 3.33
C LYS A 49 -0.30 3.25 3.95
N ASP A 50 -1.15 3.91 3.18
CA ASP A 50 -2.47 4.37 3.65
C ASP A 50 -3.40 3.19 3.95
N THR A 51 -3.45 2.19 3.06
CA THR A 51 -4.18 0.93 3.30
C THR A 51 -3.69 0.21 4.55
N TYR A 52 -2.37 0.14 4.75
CA TYR A 52 -1.79 -0.55 5.92
C TYR A 52 -2.22 0.10 7.24
N LYS A 53 -2.32 1.44 7.29
CA LYS A 53 -2.85 2.15 8.47
C LYS A 53 -4.27 1.66 8.80
N LEU A 54 -5.13 1.55 7.78
CA LEU A 54 -6.51 1.12 7.96
C LEU A 54 -6.64 -0.38 8.28
N VAL A 55 -5.87 -1.25 7.62
CA VAL A 55 -5.84 -2.69 7.93
C VAL A 55 -5.43 -2.91 9.38
N LYS A 56 -4.38 -2.21 9.85
CA LYS A 56 -3.90 -2.34 11.23
C LYS A 56 -4.93 -1.85 12.26
N LEU A 57 -5.60 -0.73 11.97
CA LEU A 57 -6.57 -0.13 12.88
C LEU A 57 -7.89 -0.91 12.94
N LEU A 58 -8.38 -1.36 11.78
CA LEU A 58 -9.73 -1.88 11.62
C LEU A 58 -9.78 -3.40 11.41
N GLN A 59 -8.63 -4.07 11.31
CA GLN A 59 -8.49 -5.50 11.06
C GLN A 59 -9.27 -5.94 9.81
N LEU A 60 -9.05 -5.21 8.71
CA LEU A 60 -9.77 -5.42 7.45
C LEU A 60 -9.34 -6.71 6.77
N ASP A 61 -10.29 -7.36 6.09
CA ASP A 61 -9.99 -8.50 5.22
C ASP A 61 -9.22 -8.09 3.95
N GLN A 62 -8.74 -9.09 3.22
CA GLN A 62 -7.93 -8.89 2.02
C GLN A 62 -8.67 -8.18 0.89
N GLN A 63 -9.98 -8.43 0.74
CA GLN A 63 -10.77 -7.82 -0.33
C GLN A 63 -10.97 -6.33 -0.04
N MET A 64 -11.37 -5.99 1.18
CA MET A 64 -11.51 -4.61 1.64
C MET A 64 -10.17 -3.86 1.57
N ALA A 65 -9.06 -4.50 1.95
CA ALA A 65 -7.73 -3.92 1.83
C ALA A 65 -7.36 -3.61 0.37
N LYS A 66 -7.70 -4.51 -0.56
CA LYS A 66 -7.47 -4.31 -2.00
C LYS A 66 -8.30 -3.15 -2.56
N ASP A 67 -9.57 -3.05 -2.18
CA ASP A 67 -10.47 -2.00 -2.65
C ASP A 67 -10.02 -0.63 -2.14
N LEU A 68 -9.64 -0.52 -0.86
CA LEU A 68 -9.07 0.69 -0.29
C LEU A 68 -7.71 1.06 -0.89
N ASN A 69 -6.88 0.07 -1.23
CA ASN A 69 -5.63 0.35 -1.94
C ASN A 69 -5.89 0.96 -3.33
N GLY A 70 -6.92 0.49 -4.04
CA GLY A 70 -7.37 1.12 -5.29
C GLY A 70 -7.83 2.56 -5.08
N LEU A 71 -8.59 2.83 -4.02
CA LEU A 71 -9.03 4.18 -3.65
C LEU A 71 -7.85 5.12 -3.38
N PHE A 72 -6.86 4.69 -2.59
CA PHE A 72 -5.70 5.53 -2.29
C PHE A 72 -4.75 5.68 -3.47
N PHE A 73 -4.62 4.68 -4.33
CA PHE A 73 -3.90 4.83 -5.59
C PHE A 73 -4.56 5.91 -6.45
N TYR A 74 -5.89 5.88 -6.57
CA TYR A 74 -6.65 6.92 -7.25
C TYR A 74 -6.43 8.30 -6.62
N LYS A 75 -6.50 8.43 -5.28
CA LYS A 75 -6.21 9.67 -4.55
C LYS A 75 -4.85 10.26 -4.95
N HIS A 76 -3.78 9.48 -4.78
CA HIS A 76 -2.41 9.94 -5.03
C HIS A 76 -2.22 10.34 -6.50
N ASN A 77 -2.79 9.57 -7.43
CA ASN A 77 -2.78 9.92 -8.84
C ASN A 77 -3.55 11.23 -9.12
N GLN A 78 -4.77 11.41 -8.59
CA GLN A 78 -5.53 12.65 -8.81
C GLN A 78 -4.86 13.87 -8.19
N PHE A 79 -4.26 13.75 -7.00
CA PHE A 79 -3.50 14.84 -6.42
C PHE A 79 -2.28 15.24 -7.24
N SER A 80 -1.65 14.29 -7.93
CA SER A 80 -0.54 14.60 -8.84
C SER A 80 -1.00 15.40 -10.07
N LEU A 81 -2.28 15.32 -10.42
CA LEU A 81 -2.88 16.01 -11.56
C LEU A 81 -3.56 17.33 -11.18
N ALA A 82 -3.84 17.53 -9.89
CA ALA A 82 -4.51 18.72 -9.38
C ALA A 82 -3.64 19.98 -9.58
N LYS A 83 -4.23 21.02 -10.14
CA LYS A 83 -3.55 22.27 -10.51
C LYS A 83 -3.59 23.34 -9.43
N ASN A 84 -4.50 23.20 -8.48
CA ASN A 84 -4.75 24.18 -7.43
C ASN A 84 -5.33 23.50 -6.17
N GLU A 85 -5.37 24.25 -5.08
CA GLU A 85 -5.87 23.75 -3.79
C GLU A 85 -7.36 23.46 -3.81
N ASN A 86 -8.16 24.14 -4.65
CA ASN A 86 -9.58 23.86 -4.76
C ASN A 86 -9.83 22.45 -5.34
N GLU A 87 -9.09 22.08 -6.40
CA GLU A 87 -9.14 20.72 -6.96
C GLU A 87 -8.69 19.67 -5.94
N LYS A 88 -7.66 19.96 -5.13
CA LYS A 88 -7.26 19.06 -4.05
C LYS A 88 -8.36 18.90 -3.00
N ASN A 89 -8.99 19.99 -2.57
CA ASN A 89 -10.08 19.93 -1.60
C ASN A 89 -11.25 19.07 -2.11
N GLN A 90 -11.61 19.21 -3.39
CA GLN A 90 -12.65 18.38 -4.02
C GLN A 90 -12.26 16.90 -4.04
N ILE A 91 -11.00 16.58 -4.34
CA ILE A 91 -10.51 15.20 -4.27
C ILE A 91 -10.56 14.70 -2.82
N SER A 92 -10.11 15.47 -1.83
CA SER A 92 -10.18 15.09 -0.42
C SER A 92 -11.61 14.78 0.03
N GLU A 93 -12.57 15.66 -0.31
CA GLU A 93 -14.00 15.46 -0.04
C GLU A 93 -14.53 14.18 -0.69
N GLN A 94 -14.15 13.92 -1.94
CA GLN A 94 -14.53 12.71 -2.65
C GLN A 94 -13.96 11.44 -1.99
N ILE A 95 -12.69 11.47 -1.56
CA ILE A 95 -12.06 10.35 -0.85
C ILE A 95 -12.78 10.11 0.48
N GLU A 96 -13.09 11.16 1.23
CA GLU A 96 -13.80 11.06 2.50
C GLU A 96 -15.21 10.48 2.32
N ALA A 97 -15.95 10.94 1.30
CA ALA A 97 -17.27 10.41 0.98
C ALA A 97 -17.21 8.93 0.60
N LYS A 98 -16.21 8.51 -0.19
CA LYS A 98 -16.01 7.10 -0.55
C LYS A 98 -15.65 6.26 0.67
N LEU A 99 -14.78 6.74 1.56
CA LEU A 99 -14.47 6.04 2.83
C LEU A 99 -15.74 5.81 3.66
N ARG A 100 -16.60 6.83 3.79
CA ARG A 100 -17.89 6.70 4.50
C ARG A 100 -18.87 5.73 3.83
N ALA A 101 -18.83 5.62 2.50
CA ALA A 101 -19.67 4.69 1.76
C ALA A 101 -19.16 3.25 1.82
N THR A 102 -17.85 3.05 1.96
CA THR A 102 -17.20 1.73 1.99
C THR A 102 -17.15 1.14 3.39
N LEU A 103 -16.90 1.96 4.41
CA LEU A 103 -16.73 1.50 5.79
C LEU A 103 -18.05 1.52 6.56
N THR A 104 -18.19 0.60 7.52
CA THR A 104 -19.30 0.66 8.46
C THR A 104 -19.20 1.90 9.36
N PRO A 105 -20.32 2.38 9.95
CA PRO A 105 -20.29 3.53 10.86
C PRO A 105 -19.28 3.36 12.01
N SER A 106 -19.25 2.19 12.64
CA SER A 106 -18.30 1.90 13.74
C SER A 106 -16.82 1.96 13.30
N GLN A 107 -16.52 1.52 12.06
CA GLN A 107 -15.16 1.64 11.53
C GLN A 107 -14.81 3.09 11.21
N MET A 108 -15.77 3.85 10.67
CA MET A 108 -15.56 5.27 10.40
C MET A 108 -15.35 6.06 11.69
N ASP A 109 -16.08 5.74 12.77
CA ASP A 109 -15.94 6.37 14.09
C ASP A 109 -14.52 6.18 14.67
N LYS A 110 -13.91 5.00 14.46
CA LYS A 110 -12.52 4.73 14.85
C LYS A 110 -11.51 5.59 14.08
N ILE A 111 -11.84 6.02 12.86
CA ILE A 111 -11.00 6.92 12.05
C ILE A 111 -11.25 8.37 12.48
N THR A 112 -12.50 8.80 12.59
CA THR A 112 -12.85 10.21 12.89
C THR A 112 -12.48 10.61 14.31
N SER A 113 -12.44 9.66 15.25
CA SER A 113 -11.87 9.85 16.59
C SER A 113 -10.35 10.11 16.58
N GLN A 114 -9.68 9.96 15.43
CA GLN A 114 -8.27 10.28 15.20
C GLN A 114 -8.13 11.30 14.06
N PRO A 115 -8.31 12.61 14.32
CA PRO A 115 -8.33 13.64 13.29
C PRO A 115 -7.09 13.67 12.39
N ASP A 116 -5.90 13.41 12.95
CA ASP A 116 -4.66 13.35 12.20
C ASP A 116 -4.62 12.18 11.21
N LEU A 117 -5.20 11.04 11.61
CA LEU A 117 -5.34 9.89 10.72
C LEU A 117 -6.31 10.22 9.59
N LEU A 118 -7.49 10.75 9.90
CA LEU A 118 -8.47 11.12 8.88
C LEU A 118 -7.85 12.09 7.86
N LYS A 119 -7.20 13.14 8.35
CA LYS A 119 -6.51 14.12 7.53
C LYS A 119 -5.45 13.48 6.63
N SER A 120 -4.65 12.54 7.16
CA SER A 120 -3.65 11.82 6.37
C SER A 120 -4.26 10.89 5.31
N LEU A 121 -5.48 10.39 5.51
CA LEU A 121 -6.11 9.48 4.56
C LEU A 121 -6.74 10.23 3.39
N ILE A 122 -7.31 11.41 3.65
CA ILE A 122 -8.00 12.21 2.64
C ILE A 122 -7.07 13.16 1.88
N ASN A 123 -5.95 13.58 2.48
CA ASN A 123 -4.95 14.45 1.86
C ASN A 123 -3.69 13.72 1.37
#